data_AF-A0AAW8ND27-F1
#
_entry.id   AF-A0AAW8ND27-F1
#
_cell.length_a   1.000
_cell.length_b   1.000
_cell.length_c   1.000
_cell.angle_alpha   90.00
_cell.angle_beta   90.00
_cell.angle_gamma   90.00
#
_symmetry.space_group_name_H-M   'P 1'
#
loop_
_entity.id
_entity.type
_entity.pdbx_description
1 polymer ?
#
loop_
_entity_poly.entity_id
_entity_poly.type
_entity_poly.pdbx_seq_one_letter_code
_entity_poly.pdbx_strand_id
1 'polypeptide(L)'
;MGMFSESVDVDCTAGGEPIGLLWAGRSYAVCAEPVRWYERRQWWAEETRAPLGSGPGVVDHEIWRVQVLPSAPVRVAQAAEPLTLDLTRHIRSGRWRILRIHDALRPRTA
;
A
#
# COMPACT_ATOMS: atom_id res chain seq x y z
N MET A 1 -16.48 -8.82 0.05
CA MET A 1 -15.55 -7.89 0.73
C MET A 1 -14.85 -7.09 -0.35
N GLY A 2 -15.37 -5.90 -0.65
CA GLY A 2 -14.99 -5.12 -1.83
C GLY A 2 -13.53 -4.68 -1.77
N MET A 3 -12.83 -4.84 -2.89
CA MET A 3 -11.54 -4.24 -3.16
C MET A 3 -11.77 -2.72 -3.17
N PHE A 4 -11.54 -2.05 -2.05
CA PHE A 4 -11.55 -0.58 -2.05
C PHE A 4 -10.42 -0.18 -3.00
N SER A 5 -10.71 0.67 -4.00
CA SER A 5 -9.70 1.16 -4.94
C SER A 5 -9.50 2.65 -4.73
N GLU A 6 -9.52 3.07 -3.47
CA GLU A 6 -9.26 4.46 -3.13
C GLU A 6 -7.83 4.81 -3.53
N SER A 7 -7.70 5.88 -4.31
CA SER A 7 -6.40 6.39 -4.70
C SER A 7 -5.76 7.08 -3.51
N VAL A 8 -4.47 6.84 -3.33
CA VAL A 8 -3.66 7.46 -2.29
C VAL A 8 -2.43 8.04 -2.95
N ASP A 9 -2.01 9.23 -2.52
CA ASP A 9 -0.72 9.77 -2.94
C ASP A 9 0.33 9.27 -1.96
N VAL A 10 1.43 8.74 -2.48
CA VAL A 10 2.48 8.10 -1.69
C VAL A 10 3.82 8.71 -2.06
N ASP A 11 4.52 9.23 -1.06
CA ASP A 11 5.90 9.67 -1.19
C ASP A 11 6.81 8.46 -1.00
N CYS A 12 7.79 8.32 -1.89
CA CYS A 12 8.71 7.20 -1.89
C CYS A 12 10.17 7.66 -1.74
N THR A 13 11.02 6.81 -1.19
CA THR A 13 12.48 6.95 -1.31
C THR A 13 12.91 6.80 -2.78
N ALA A 14 14.18 7.10 -3.07
CA ALA A 14 14.79 6.80 -4.37
C ALA A 14 14.72 5.29 -4.74
N GLY A 15 14.62 4.41 -3.74
CA GLY A 15 14.44 2.97 -3.93
C GLY A 15 12.99 2.52 -4.17
N GLY A 16 12.03 3.45 -4.13
CA GLY A 16 10.60 3.17 -4.32
C GLY A 16 9.87 2.73 -3.06
N GLU A 17 10.52 2.78 -1.90
CA GLU A 17 9.93 2.42 -0.61
C GLU A 17 9.04 3.55 -0.09
N PRO A 18 7.80 3.29 0.37
CA PRO A 18 6.92 4.30 0.93
C PRO A 18 7.50 4.95 2.20
N ILE A 19 7.49 6.27 2.27
CA ILE A 19 7.91 7.05 3.45
C ILE A 19 6.80 7.96 4.00
N GLY A 20 5.82 8.31 3.18
CA GLY A 20 4.69 9.14 3.56
C GLY A 20 3.51 8.92 2.64
N LEU A 21 2.32 9.32 3.10
CA LEU A 21 1.11 9.26 2.27
C LEU A 21 0.13 10.39 2.59
N LEU A 22 -0.61 10.82 1.58
CA LEU A 22 -1.77 11.69 1.69
C LEU A 22 -3.02 10.87 1.35
N TRP A 23 -3.85 10.65 2.37
CA TRP A 23 -5.07 9.87 2.25
C TRP A 23 -6.22 10.56 2.97
N ALA A 24 -7.40 10.61 2.33
CA ALA A 24 -8.59 11.27 2.88
C ALA A 24 -8.33 12.72 3.37
N GLY A 25 -7.45 13.45 2.68
CA GLY A 25 -7.06 14.82 3.04
C GLY A 25 -6.18 14.94 4.30
N ARG A 26 -5.62 13.83 4.80
CA ARG A 26 -4.71 13.80 5.96
C ARG A 26 -3.35 13.25 5.54
N SER A 27 -2.30 13.90 6.04
CA SER A 27 -0.92 13.45 5.86
C SER A 27 -0.54 12.46 6.95
N TYR A 28 0.11 11.39 6.53
CA TYR A 28 0.65 10.37 7.41
C TYR A 28 2.12 10.10 7.07
N ALA A 29 2.91 9.80 8.10
CA ALA A 29 4.31 9.39 7.97
C ALA A 29 4.44 7.90 8.28
N VAL A 30 5.26 7.19 7.51
CA VAL A 30 5.60 5.79 7.79
C VAL A 30 6.44 5.73 9.06
N CYS A 31 6.02 4.90 10.02
CA CYS A 31 6.63 4.82 11.36
C CYS A 31 7.33 3.48 11.64
N ALA A 32 7.27 2.52 10.73
CA ALA A 32 7.95 1.24 10.80
C ALA A 32 8.40 0.81 9.40
N GLU A 33 9.38 -0.08 9.31
CA GLU A 33 9.90 -0.60 8.05
C GLU A 33 8.76 -1.25 7.22
N PRO A 34 8.48 -0.73 6.00
CA PRO A 34 7.50 -1.31 5.09
C PRO A 34 7.87 -2.73 4.65
N VAL A 35 6.87 -3.60 4.56
CA VAL A 35 7.05 -4.96 4.04
C VAL A 35 6.54 -5.01 2.62
N ARG A 36 7.38 -5.47 1.67
CA ARG A 36 7.02 -5.67 0.27
C ARG A 36 6.91 -7.16 -0.07
N TRP A 37 5.83 -7.53 -0.77
CA TRP A 37 5.70 -8.83 -1.41
C TRP A 37 4.97 -8.72 -2.75
N TYR A 38 4.96 -9.82 -3.50
CA TYR A 38 4.29 -9.94 -4.78
C TYR A 38 3.22 -11.02 -4.70
N GLU A 39 1.99 -10.71 -5.10
CA GLU A 39 0.89 -11.67 -5.19
C GLU A 39 0.59 -12.02 -6.65
N ARG A 40 0.57 -13.32 -6.94
CA ARG A 40 0.35 -13.82 -8.30
C ARG A 40 -1.13 -13.79 -8.65
N ARG A 41 -1.47 -13.16 -9.77
CA ARG A 41 -2.77 -13.31 -10.42
C ARG A 41 -2.85 -14.70 -11.05
N GLN A 42 -3.99 -15.39 -10.87
CA GLN A 42 -4.28 -16.61 -11.61
C GLN A 42 -4.65 -16.27 -13.06
N TRP A 43 -3.63 -15.98 -13.87
CA TRP A 43 -3.77 -15.69 -15.30
C TRP A 43 -4.31 -16.88 -16.12
N TRP A 44 -4.38 -18.08 -15.53
CA TRP A 44 -4.99 -19.28 -16.10
C TRP A 44 -6.50 -19.40 -15.82
N ALA A 45 -7.03 -18.61 -14.87
CA ALA A 45 -8.44 -18.60 -14.51
C ALA A 45 -9.19 -17.35 -15.04
N GLU A 46 -8.48 -16.26 -15.34
CA GLU A 46 -9.03 -15.11 -16.05
C GLU A 46 -8.98 -15.42 -17.58
N GLU A 47 -10.13 -15.47 -18.27
CA GLU A 47 -10.32 -15.90 -19.69
C GLU A 47 -9.44 -15.22 -20.76
N THR A 48 -8.57 -14.28 -20.39
CA THR A 48 -7.64 -13.59 -21.29
C THR A 48 -6.22 -14.10 -21.07
N ARG A 49 -5.74 -15.01 -21.93
CA ARG A 49 -4.34 -15.46 -21.95
C ARG A 49 -3.42 -14.25 -21.98
N ALA A 50 -2.45 -14.17 -21.06
CA ALA A 50 -1.40 -13.16 -21.11
C ALA A 50 -0.61 -13.32 -22.43
N PRO A 51 -0.62 -12.32 -23.34
CA PRO A 51 0.14 -12.41 -24.57
C PRO A 51 1.65 -12.58 -24.28
N LEU A 52 2.34 -13.41 -25.06
CA LEU A 52 3.80 -13.47 -25.01
C LEU A 52 4.37 -12.06 -25.24
N GLY A 53 5.24 -11.60 -24.34
CA GLY A 53 5.86 -10.27 -24.41
C GLY A 53 5.13 -9.15 -23.66
N SER A 54 4.09 -9.44 -22.87
CA SER A 54 3.32 -8.41 -22.15
C SER A 54 4.05 -7.70 -20.99
N GLY A 55 5.32 -8.03 -20.76
CA GLY A 55 6.19 -7.35 -19.82
C GLY A 55 5.96 -7.70 -18.33
N PRO A 56 6.84 -7.22 -17.44
CA PRO A 56 6.68 -7.37 -15.99
C PRO A 56 5.36 -6.74 -15.53
N GLY A 57 4.66 -7.35 -14.57
CA GLY A 57 3.45 -6.79 -13.93
C GLY A 57 2.10 -7.18 -14.54
N VAL A 58 2.07 -8.11 -15.49
CA VAL A 58 0.82 -8.78 -15.92
C VAL A 58 0.45 -9.96 -15.01
N VAL A 59 1.46 -10.56 -14.38
CA VAL A 59 1.33 -11.81 -13.62
C VAL A 59 1.29 -11.57 -12.11
N ASP A 60 2.00 -10.56 -11.61
CA ASP A 60 2.18 -10.33 -10.18
C ASP A 60 1.81 -8.89 -9.80
N HIS A 61 1.09 -8.71 -8.68
CA HIS A 61 0.83 -7.40 -8.07
C HIS A 61 1.86 -7.13 -6.99
N GLU A 62 2.53 -5.98 -7.07
CA GLU A 62 3.34 -5.47 -5.97
C GLU A 62 2.42 -4.98 -4.85
N ILE A 63 2.62 -5.50 -3.65
CA ILE A 63 1.92 -5.11 -2.43
C ILE A 63 2.92 -4.63 -1.40
N TRP A 64 2.59 -3.51 -0.78
CA TRP A 64 3.33 -2.90 0.31
C TRP A 64 2.45 -2.84 1.55
N ARG A 65 2.88 -3.47 2.66
CA ARG A 65 2.32 -3.19 3.97
C ARG A 65 3.10 -2.08 4.63
N VAL A 66 2.40 -1.01 4.97
CA VAL A 66 2.96 0.14 5.68
C VAL A 66 2.26 0.33 7.01
N GLN A 67 2.98 0.91 7.95
CA GLN A 67 2.41 1.39 9.20
C GLN A 67 2.66 2.87 9.33
N VAL A 68 1.61 3.61 9.62
CA VAL A 68 1.64 5.07 9.53
C VAL A 68 1.04 5.74 10.74
N LEU A 69 1.55 6.93 11.05
CA LEU A 69 1.02 7.83 12.06
C LEU A 69 0.63 9.17 11.42
N PRO A 70 -0.42 9.85 11.91
CA PRO A 70 -0.74 11.19 11.45
C PRO A 70 0.46 12.13 11.64
N SER A 71 0.83 12.87 10.59
CA SER A 71 1.98 13.77 10.64
C SER A 71 1.71 15.05 11.44
N ALA A 72 0.43 15.44 11.58
CA ALA A 72 0.00 16.58 12.37
C ALA A 72 -0.47 16.13 13.77
N PRO A 73 -0.22 16.92 14.83
CA PRO A 73 -0.68 16.59 16.16
C PRO A 73 -2.21 16.47 16.17
N VAL A 74 -2.69 15.29 16.56
CA VAL A 74 -4.11 15.11 16.89
C VAL A 74 -4.37 16.03 18.08
N ARG A 75 -5.36 16.92 17.97
CA ARG A 75 -5.67 17.95 18.99
C ARG A 75 -6.01 17.38 20.38
N VAL A 76 -6.08 16.06 20.51
CA VAL A 76 -6.36 15.34 21.75
C VAL A 76 -5.09 14.61 22.16
N ALA A 77 -4.66 14.79 23.39
CA ALA A 77 -3.40 14.29 23.94
C ALA A 77 -3.31 12.75 24.09
N GLN A 78 -4.09 11.98 23.32
CA GLN A 78 -3.86 10.55 23.18
C GLN A 78 -2.76 10.31 22.16
N ALA A 79 -1.79 9.47 22.53
CA ALA A 79 -0.83 8.92 21.58
C ALA A 79 -1.61 8.30 20.42
N ALA A 80 -1.38 8.79 19.20
CA ALA A 80 -2.03 8.22 18.02
C ALA A 80 -1.56 6.78 17.84
N GLU A 81 -2.50 5.84 17.73
CA GLU A 81 -2.17 4.45 17.43
C GLU A 81 -1.77 4.32 15.94
N PRO A 82 -0.73 3.55 15.61
CA PRO A 82 -0.34 3.33 14.21
C PRO A 82 -1.43 2.63 13.42
N LEU A 83 -1.68 3.12 12.20
CA LEU A 83 -2.58 2.51 11.23
C LEU A 83 -1.78 1.60 10.29
N THR A 84 -2.25 0.37 10.07
CA THR A 84 -1.62 -0.56 9.12
C THR A 84 -2.43 -0.63 7.83
N LEU A 85 -1.77 -0.41 6.69
CA LEU A 85 -2.37 -0.36 5.36
C LEU A 85 -1.63 -1.32 4.42
N ASP A 86 -2.37 -2.05 3.59
CA ASP A 86 -1.81 -2.69 2.40
C ASP A 86 -2.07 -1.80 1.19
N LEU A 87 -1.02 -1.45 0.46
CA LEU A 87 -1.03 -0.60 -0.72
C LEU A 87 -0.60 -1.41 -1.93
N THR A 88 -1.11 -1.04 -3.10
CA THR A 88 -0.62 -1.56 -4.38
C THR A 88 -0.27 -0.42 -5.32
N ARG A 89 0.80 -0.61 -6.10
CA ARG A 89 1.24 0.34 -7.11
C ARG A 89 0.95 -0.21 -8.50
N HIS A 90 0.12 0.50 -9.26
CA HIS A 90 -0.14 0.13 -10.63
C HIS A 90 1.09 0.44 -11.51
N ILE A 91 1.75 -0.61 -12.01
CA ILE A 91 3.05 -0.51 -12.70
C ILE A 91 3.06 0.44 -13.90
N ARG A 92 1.97 0.53 -14.67
CA ARG A 92 1.92 1.34 -15.90
C ARG A 92 1.64 2.80 -15.64
N SER A 93 0.85 3.10 -14.61
CA SER A 93 0.43 4.49 -14.31
C SER A 93 1.13 5.07 -13.09
N GLY A 94 1.93 4.29 -12.37
CA GLY A 94 2.55 4.67 -11.10
C GLY A 94 1.57 4.95 -9.96
N ARG A 95 0.27 4.73 -10.18
CA ARG A 95 -0.79 5.14 -9.25
C ARG A 95 -0.88 4.17 -8.09
N TRP A 96 -0.88 4.71 -6.88
CA TRP A 96 -1.07 3.94 -5.67
C TRP A 96 -2.54 3.82 -5.30
N ARG A 97 -2.90 2.67 -4.73
CA ARG A 97 -4.24 2.39 -4.21
C ARG A 97 -4.14 1.65 -2.88
N ILE A 98 -5.08 1.93 -2.00
CA ILE A 98 -5.24 1.15 -0.76
C ILE A 98 -5.95 -0.15 -1.11
N LEU A 99 -5.31 -1.28 -0.87
CA LEU A 99 -5.92 -2.61 -1.01
C LEU A 99 -6.70 -2.99 0.25
N ARG A 100 -6.15 -2.69 1.43
CA ARG A 100 -6.74 -3.03 2.73
C ARG A 100 -6.33 -2.06 3.83
N ILE A 101 -7.26 -1.79 4.74
CA ILE A 101 -7.04 -1.12 6.01
C ILE A 101 -7.15 -2.19 7.10
N HIS A 102 -6.15 -2.30 7.98
CA HIS A 102 -6.16 -3.27 9.06
C HIS A 102 -6.37 -2.56 10.39
N ASP A 103 -7.56 -2.72 10.97
CA ASP A 103 -7.90 -2.10 12.25
C ASP A 103 -7.10 -2.67 13.45
N ALA A 104 -6.42 -3.81 13.29
CA ALA A 104 -5.87 -4.59 14.40
C ALA A 104 -4.41 -5.08 14.27
N LEU A 105 -3.74 -4.84 13.14
CA LEU A 105 -2.37 -5.35 12.94
C LEU A 105 -1.35 -4.39 13.55
N ARG A 106 -0.81 -4.77 14.71
CA ARG A 106 0.31 -4.10 15.38
C ARG A 106 1.63 -4.72 14.91
N PRO A 107 2.71 -3.92 14.75
CA PRO A 107 4.03 -4.52 14.60
C PRO A 107 4.39 -5.22 15.91
N ARG A 108 4.83 -6.47 15.84
CA ARG A 108 5.55 -7.08 16.96
C ARG A 108 6.98 -6.57 16.88
N THR A 109 7.27 -5.50 17.61
CA THR A 109 8.65 -5.14 17.91
C THR A 109 9.27 -6.31 18.69
N ALA A 110 10.30 -6.93 18.13
CA ALA A 110 11.10 -7.98 18.76
C ALA A 110 12.23 -7.38 19.60
#